data_AF-A0A4R6L278-F1
#
_entry.id   AF-A0A4R6L278-F1
#
_cell.length_a   1.000
_cell.length_b   1.000
_cell.length_c   1.000
_cell.angle_alpha   90.00
_cell.angle_beta   90.00
_cell.angle_gamma   90.00
#
_symmetry.space_group_name_H-M   'P 1'
#
loop_
_entity.id
_entity.type
_entity.pdbx_description
1 polymer ?
#
loop_
_entity_poly.entity_id
_entity_poly.type
_entity_poly.pdbx_seq_one_letter_code
_entity_poly.pdbx_strand_id
1 'polypeptide(L)'
;MTTTAVAAHPTSIAELFAQSAETARALAGAEQSAWNGHIIESSSVMLGLAHWDGTLYLDRESIVDPLRHLYEHAGATRPTPTLIAYRESLATLLHEHAHFLGPADATQEAAREAFTKLGSRQLEEGVTEAWAQDHLDDFIHRLGIDKVAPGIDSVRSNGYYAAFVPAVREITTALDARNGFPPGETLSVLNRQTAAGQFPLLVDAVYNSTRLPDLEPPDADTRSRLESILRSGLAHLETYELSPPDLATTNSLATANQVLSHLDHETHTAEATYTLSQPDPCVLPRPTRRIPSPHEAALSGLTPPSPARPSPTLSSTSHPSPSTHHHAHPRSSPPSRQPLARHG
;
A
#
# COMPACT_ATOMS: atom_id res chain seq x y z
N MET A 1 -16.53 -10.61 37.61
CA MET A 1 -15.16 -10.08 37.62
C MET A 1 -14.23 -11.25 37.42
N THR A 2 -13.84 -11.50 36.17
CA THR A 2 -12.89 -12.55 35.81
C THR A 2 -11.51 -11.95 35.97
N THR A 3 -10.74 -12.41 36.95
CA THR A 3 -9.35 -12.00 37.13
C THR A 3 -8.55 -12.59 35.96
N THR A 4 -8.32 -11.80 34.93
CA THR A 4 -7.44 -12.20 33.83
C THR A 4 -6.03 -12.37 34.42
N ALA A 5 -5.57 -13.60 34.53
CA ALA A 5 -4.20 -13.88 34.95
C ALA A 5 -3.27 -13.16 33.97
N VAL A 6 -2.37 -12.32 34.50
CA VAL A 6 -1.32 -11.69 33.70
C VAL A 6 -0.46 -12.83 33.15
N ALA A 7 -0.42 -12.97 31.82
CA ALA A 7 0.42 -13.96 31.17
C ALA A 7 1.87 -13.79 31.63
N ALA A 8 2.53 -14.91 31.96
CA ALA A 8 3.91 -14.87 32.42
C ALA A 8 4.81 -14.39 31.27
N HIS A 9 5.66 -13.39 31.54
CA HIS A 9 6.65 -12.93 30.59
C HIS A 9 7.60 -14.08 30.19
N PRO A 10 8.01 -14.17 28.91
CA PRO A 10 8.98 -15.17 28.47
C PRO A 10 10.28 -15.07 29.28
N THR A 11 10.80 -16.22 29.67
CA THR A 11 12.05 -16.39 30.42
C THR A 11 13.15 -17.04 29.58
N SER A 12 12.84 -17.43 28.34
CA SER A 12 13.77 -18.00 27.37
C SER A 12 13.40 -17.60 25.94
N ILE A 13 14.33 -17.80 25.00
CA ILE A 13 14.07 -17.57 23.58
C ILE A 13 12.94 -18.46 23.03
N ALA A 14 12.84 -19.70 23.49
CA ALA A 14 11.77 -20.61 23.07
C ALA A 14 10.39 -20.09 23.53
N GLU A 15 10.32 -19.56 24.74
CA GLU A 15 9.09 -18.93 25.25
C GLU A 15 8.79 -17.60 24.54
N LEU A 16 9.80 -16.80 24.19
CA LEU A 16 9.63 -15.60 23.37
C LEU A 16 8.93 -15.95 22.06
N PHE A 17 9.49 -16.93 21.33
CA PHE A 17 8.93 -17.39 20.06
C PHE A 17 7.53 -17.96 20.19
N ALA A 18 7.26 -18.72 21.26
CA ALA A 18 5.92 -19.26 21.49
C ALA A 18 4.86 -18.16 21.79
N GLN A 19 5.28 -17.01 22.33
CA GLN A 19 4.38 -15.93 22.73
C GLN A 19 4.30 -14.77 21.72
N SER A 20 5.30 -14.62 20.84
CA SER A 20 5.46 -13.45 19.97
C SER A 20 4.31 -13.31 18.97
N ALA A 21 3.86 -14.39 18.33
CA ALA A 21 2.78 -14.33 17.36
C ALA A 21 1.44 -13.90 17.98
N GLU A 22 1.07 -14.49 19.12
CA GLU A 22 -0.17 -14.13 19.83
C GLU A 22 -0.10 -12.69 20.35
N THR A 23 1.09 -12.26 20.79
CA THR A 23 1.28 -10.87 21.22
C THR A 23 1.13 -9.90 20.05
N ALA A 24 1.70 -10.20 18.88
CA ALA A 24 1.55 -9.39 17.67
C ALA A 24 0.08 -9.34 17.20
N ARG A 25 -0.60 -10.49 17.17
CA ARG A 25 -2.03 -10.59 16.82
C ARG A 25 -2.90 -9.74 17.76
N ALA A 26 -2.70 -9.88 19.07
CA ALA A 26 -3.44 -9.13 20.08
C ALA A 26 -3.09 -7.63 20.09
N LEU A 27 -1.87 -7.27 19.67
CA LEU A 27 -1.45 -5.87 19.52
C LEU A 27 -2.12 -5.21 18.32
N ALA A 28 -2.15 -5.90 17.17
CA ALA A 28 -2.81 -5.42 15.96
C ALA A 28 -4.34 -5.41 16.06
N GLY A 29 -4.91 -6.22 16.97
CA GLY A 29 -6.35 -6.51 16.99
C GLY A 29 -6.78 -7.35 15.79
N ALA A 30 -5.87 -8.15 15.23
CA ALA A 30 -6.18 -9.05 14.12
C ALA A 30 -7.02 -10.24 14.61
N GLU A 31 -7.93 -10.72 13.76
CA GLU A 31 -8.81 -11.83 14.11
C GLU A 31 -8.03 -13.15 14.15
N GLN A 32 -7.02 -13.31 13.29
CA GLN A 32 -6.16 -14.49 13.25
C GLN A 32 -4.70 -14.17 12.90
N SER A 33 -3.86 -15.19 13.09
CA SER A 33 -2.50 -15.28 12.54
C SER A 33 -2.36 -16.61 11.80
N ALA A 34 -1.82 -16.57 10.59
CA ALA A 34 -1.54 -17.76 9.78
C ALA A 34 -0.21 -18.45 10.14
N TRP A 35 0.49 -17.99 11.18
CA TRP A 35 1.72 -18.62 11.63
C TRP A 35 1.44 -20.04 12.15
N ASN A 36 2.21 -21.01 11.68
CA ASN A 36 2.00 -22.43 11.98
C ASN A 36 2.76 -22.92 13.23
N GLY A 37 3.46 -22.01 13.93
CA GLY A 37 4.25 -22.34 15.13
C GLY A 37 5.70 -22.75 14.84
N HIS A 38 6.12 -22.82 13.57
CA HIS A 38 7.48 -23.21 13.19
C HIS A 38 8.38 -21.99 12.95
N ILE A 39 9.60 -22.10 13.48
CA ILE A 39 10.71 -21.20 13.19
C ILE A 39 11.89 -22.02 12.65
N ILE A 40 12.47 -21.57 11.54
CA ILE A 40 13.68 -22.16 10.96
C ILE A 40 14.79 -21.12 10.97
N GLU A 41 15.89 -21.45 11.64
CA GLU A 41 17.11 -20.65 11.56
C GLU A 41 17.71 -20.79 10.15
N SER A 42 17.97 -19.66 9.49
CA SER A 42 18.58 -19.61 8.17
C SER A 42 19.94 -18.90 8.23
N SER A 43 20.76 -19.11 7.21
CA SER A 43 22.00 -18.34 6.98
C SER A 43 21.87 -17.51 5.70
N SER A 44 20.67 -16.99 5.45
CA SER A 44 20.32 -16.30 4.22
C SER A 44 20.72 -14.83 4.27
N VAL A 45 20.73 -14.15 3.13
CA VAL A 45 20.93 -12.68 3.10
C VAL A 45 19.72 -11.90 3.63
N MET A 46 18.58 -12.57 3.83
CA MET A 46 17.36 -11.98 4.39
C MET A 46 17.34 -12.21 5.90
N LEU A 47 17.06 -11.15 6.65
CA LEU A 47 16.99 -11.18 8.12
C LEU A 47 15.80 -11.99 8.63
N GLY A 48 14.67 -11.89 7.94
CA GLY A 48 13.45 -12.63 8.22
C GLY A 48 12.72 -12.98 6.93
N LEU A 49 11.85 -13.99 7.01
CA LEU A 49 10.89 -14.31 5.96
C LEU A 49 9.69 -15.04 6.56
N ALA A 50 8.52 -14.42 6.50
CA ALA A 50 7.22 -15.03 6.66
C ALA A 50 6.86 -15.84 5.40
N HIS A 51 7.06 -17.16 5.43
CA HIS A 51 6.79 -18.01 4.28
C HIS A 51 5.31 -18.37 4.16
N TRP A 52 4.83 -18.60 2.92
CA TRP A 52 3.42 -18.85 2.61
C TRP A 52 2.81 -20.11 3.27
N ASP A 53 3.64 -21.04 3.76
CA ASP A 53 3.17 -22.22 4.52
C ASP A 53 2.97 -21.93 6.03
N GLY A 54 3.15 -20.68 6.45
CA GLY A 54 3.06 -20.23 7.83
C GLY A 54 4.36 -20.37 8.62
N THR A 55 5.45 -20.83 7.99
CA THR A 55 6.75 -20.98 8.66
C THR A 55 7.50 -19.65 8.69
N LEU A 56 8.10 -19.33 9.84
CA LEU A 56 8.93 -18.14 10.01
C LEU A 56 10.42 -18.51 9.87
N TYR A 57 11.10 -17.94 8.88
CA TYR A 57 12.55 -18.07 8.75
C TYR A 57 13.24 -16.86 9.35
N LEU A 58 14.26 -17.06 10.17
CA LEU A 58 15.03 -15.97 10.79
C LEU A 58 16.52 -16.20 10.54
N ASP A 59 17.26 -15.15 10.19
CA ASP A 59 18.72 -15.23 10.11
C ASP A 59 19.32 -15.54 11.48
N ARG A 60 20.17 -16.56 11.52
CA ARG A 60 20.75 -17.04 12.76
C ARG A 60 21.63 -15.99 13.41
N GLU A 61 22.58 -15.43 12.66
CA GLU A 61 23.63 -14.58 13.22
C GLU A 61 23.10 -13.18 13.59
N SER A 62 22.19 -12.65 12.79
CA SER A 62 21.69 -11.28 12.91
C SER A 62 20.44 -11.16 13.76
N ILE A 63 19.64 -12.23 13.90
CA ILE A 63 18.37 -12.20 14.62
C ILE A 63 18.37 -13.18 15.79
N VAL A 64 18.58 -14.47 15.53
CA VAL A 64 18.41 -15.50 16.57
C VAL A 64 19.50 -15.44 17.64
N ASP A 65 20.76 -15.24 17.25
CA ASP A 65 21.89 -15.17 18.17
C ASP A 65 21.81 -13.94 19.11
N PRO A 66 21.45 -12.72 18.64
CA PRO A 66 21.16 -11.61 19.53
C PRO A 66 20.01 -11.88 20.50
N LEU A 67 18.91 -12.49 20.05
CA LEU A 67 17.79 -12.87 20.93
C LEU A 67 18.18 -13.97 21.91
N ARG A 68 19.08 -14.88 21.55
CA ARG A 68 19.61 -15.89 22.48
C ARG A 68 20.47 -15.21 23.55
N HIS A 69 21.37 -14.33 23.11
CA HIS A 69 22.22 -13.56 24.00
C HIS A 69 21.40 -12.67 24.97
N LEU A 70 20.28 -12.09 24.52
CA LEU A 70 19.34 -11.33 25.35
C LEU A 70 18.95 -12.12 26.61
N TYR A 71 18.52 -13.37 26.44
CA TYR A 71 18.08 -14.22 27.56
C TYR A 71 19.22 -14.82 28.38
N GLU A 72 20.37 -15.13 27.76
CA GLU A 72 21.55 -15.60 28.49
C GLU A 72 22.09 -14.56 29.49
N HIS A 73 21.83 -13.28 29.23
CA HIS A 73 22.28 -12.15 30.05
C HIS A 73 21.13 -11.34 30.64
N ALA A 74 19.98 -11.99 30.88
CA ALA A 74 18.78 -11.35 31.38
C ALA A 74 19.06 -10.52 32.65
N GLY A 75 18.54 -9.29 32.69
CA GLY A 75 18.68 -8.34 33.78
C GLY A 75 20.02 -7.62 33.87
N ALA A 76 21.01 -7.98 33.06
CA ALA A 76 22.32 -7.32 33.07
C ALA A 76 22.33 -6.06 32.20
N THR A 77 22.97 -4.98 32.66
CA THR A 77 23.25 -3.81 31.81
C THR A 77 24.09 -4.22 30.61
N ARG A 78 23.73 -3.75 29.41
CA ARG A 78 24.43 -4.01 28.15
C ARG A 78 24.92 -2.71 27.51
N PRO A 79 25.99 -2.75 26.70
CA PRO A 79 26.43 -1.58 25.95
C PRO A 79 25.42 -1.23 24.85
N THR A 80 25.35 0.05 24.47
CA THR A 80 24.39 0.57 23.47
C THR A 80 24.31 -0.24 22.17
N PRO A 81 25.43 -0.65 21.53
CA PRO A 81 25.35 -1.43 20.29
C PRO A 81 24.64 -2.78 20.45
N THR A 82 24.80 -3.43 21.61
CA THR A 82 24.12 -4.71 21.92
C THR A 82 22.62 -4.50 22.12
N LEU A 83 22.22 -3.42 22.80
CA LEU A 83 20.79 -3.07 22.96
C LEU A 83 20.14 -2.75 21.60
N ILE A 84 20.86 -2.07 20.70
CA ILE A 84 20.39 -1.81 19.34
C ILE A 84 20.17 -3.13 18.60
N ALA A 85 21.13 -4.06 18.65
CA ALA A 85 21.00 -5.36 18.01
C ALA A 85 19.77 -6.13 18.52
N TYR A 86 19.52 -6.17 19.84
CA TYR A 86 18.31 -6.79 20.39
C TYR A 86 17.04 -6.15 19.85
N ARG A 87 17.00 -4.82 19.81
CA ARG A 87 15.83 -4.07 19.37
C ARG A 87 15.57 -4.27 17.88
N GLU A 88 16.60 -4.33 17.05
CA GLU A 88 16.51 -4.67 15.63
C GLU A 88 15.99 -6.10 15.44
N SER A 89 16.49 -7.07 16.20
CA SER A 89 15.98 -8.45 16.14
C SER A 89 14.51 -8.58 16.55
N LEU A 90 14.07 -7.82 17.56
CA LEU A 90 12.66 -7.76 17.97
C LEU A 90 11.78 -7.04 16.94
N ALA A 91 12.31 -6.00 16.29
CA ALA A 91 11.63 -5.31 15.19
C ALA A 91 11.40 -6.25 14.02
N THR A 92 12.42 -7.02 13.60
CA THR A 92 12.27 -8.05 12.56
C THR A 92 11.26 -9.12 12.99
N LEU A 93 11.33 -9.62 14.22
CA LEU A 93 10.36 -10.62 14.70
C LEU A 93 8.92 -10.10 14.62
N LEU A 94 8.68 -8.84 15.01
CA LEU A 94 7.36 -8.21 14.93
C LEU A 94 6.91 -8.00 13.47
N HIS A 95 7.81 -7.52 12.61
CA HIS A 95 7.60 -7.34 11.18
C HIS A 95 7.13 -8.65 10.54
N GLU A 96 7.87 -9.73 10.73
CA GLU A 96 7.50 -11.02 10.10
C GLU A 96 6.19 -11.60 10.66
N HIS A 97 5.89 -11.37 11.96
CA HIS A 97 4.59 -11.76 12.50
C HIS A 97 3.43 -10.96 11.89
N ALA A 98 3.65 -9.70 11.54
CA ALA A 98 2.64 -8.85 10.92
C ALA A 98 2.20 -9.38 9.54
N HIS A 99 3.11 -9.97 8.74
CA HIS A 99 2.74 -10.64 7.48
C HIS A 99 1.78 -11.83 7.64
N PHE A 100 1.73 -12.45 8.83
CA PHE A 100 0.80 -13.55 9.09
C PHE A 100 -0.58 -13.07 9.53
N LEU A 101 -0.79 -11.78 9.77
CA LEU A 101 -2.05 -11.26 10.30
C LEU A 101 -3.12 -11.16 9.20
N GLY A 102 -4.37 -11.36 9.60
CA GLY A 102 -5.51 -11.26 8.69
C GLY A 102 -6.87 -11.36 9.38
N PRO A 103 -7.96 -11.13 8.63
CA PRO A 103 -9.31 -11.47 9.06
C PRO A 103 -9.49 -12.99 9.17
N ALA A 104 -10.49 -13.47 9.91
CA ALA A 104 -10.68 -14.88 10.28
C ALA A 104 -10.77 -15.88 9.10
N ASP A 105 -11.12 -15.42 7.91
CA ASP A 105 -11.26 -16.22 6.69
C ASP A 105 -10.12 -16.03 5.68
N ALA A 106 -9.13 -15.20 6.01
CA ALA A 106 -7.97 -15.00 5.16
C ALA A 106 -7.16 -16.29 4.98
N THR A 107 -6.60 -16.45 3.78
CA THR A 107 -5.71 -17.56 3.45
C THR A 107 -4.39 -17.04 2.92
N GLN A 108 -3.31 -17.76 3.23
CA GLN A 108 -1.97 -17.45 2.69
C GLN A 108 -1.91 -17.64 1.17
N GLU A 109 -2.72 -18.54 0.61
CA GLU A 109 -2.81 -18.74 -0.85
C GLU A 109 -3.34 -17.50 -1.59
N ALA A 110 -4.41 -16.88 -1.06
CA ALA A 110 -4.95 -15.63 -1.62
C ALA A 110 -3.97 -14.47 -1.45
N ALA A 111 -3.29 -14.40 -0.30
CA ALA A 111 -2.23 -13.43 -0.05
C ALA A 111 -1.09 -13.58 -1.07
N ARG A 112 -0.62 -14.82 -1.31
CA ARG A 112 0.43 -15.15 -2.28
C ARG A 112 0.07 -14.71 -3.70
N GLU A 113 -1.14 -15.00 -4.15
CA GLU A 113 -1.61 -14.58 -5.47
C GLU A 113 -1.62 -13.04 -5.58
N ALA A 114 -2.19 -12.36 -4.58
CA ALA A 114 -2.30 -10.91 -4.56
C ALA A 114 -0.94 -10.20 -4.49
N PHE A 115 0.02 -10.77 -3.74
CA PHE A 115 1.35 -10.19 -3.55
C PHE A 115 2.12 -10.03 -4.88
N THR A 116 1.86 -10.87 -5.87
CA THR A 116 2.49 -10.78 -7.19
C THR A 116 1.92 -9.65 -8.08
N LYS A 117 0.78 -9.06 -7.70
CA LYS A 117 0.17 -7.96 -8.46
C LYS A 117 0.98 -6.68 -8.28
N LEU A 118 1.02 -5.86 -9.34
CA LEU A 118 1.73 -4.58 -9.36
C LEU A 118 1.44 -3.73 -8.11
N GLY A 119 2.50 -3.25 -7.45
CA GLY A 119 2.44 -2.39 -6.27
C GLY A 119 2.16 -3.11 -4.94
N SER A 120 1.84 -4.42 -4.95
CA SER A 120 1.41 -5.13 -3.74
C SER A 120 2.54 -5.41 -2.77
N ARG A 121 3.73 -5.79 -3.26
CA ARG A 121 4.91 -5.89 -2.41
C ARG A 121 5.21 -4.56 -1.71
N GLN A 122 5.21 -3.45 -2.45
CA GLN A 122 5.54 -2.15 -1.88
C GLN A 122 4.53 -1.69 -0.84
N LEU A 123 3.24 -1.97 -1.07
CA LEU A 123 2.20 -1.70 -0.09
C LEU A 123 2.35 -2.57 1.15
N GLU A 124 2.43 -3.89 0.98
CA GLU A 124 2.50 -4.87 2.05
C GLU A 124 3.73 -4.64 2.94
N GLU A 125 4.93 -4.58 2.36
CA GLU A 125 6.18 -4.31 3.10
C GLU A 125 6.14 -2.94 3.80
N GLY A 126 5.62 -1.92 3.11
CA GLY A 126 5.53 -0.57 3.67
C GLY A 126 4.53 -0.47 4.83
N VAL A 127 3.39 -1.17 4.76
CA VAL A 127 2.39 -1.27 5.84
C VAL A 127 2.96 -2.03 7.03
N THR A 128 3.47 -3.23 6.78
CA THR A 128 4.05 -4.11 7.81
C THR A 128 5.16 -3.41 8.56
N GLU A 129 6.12 -2.80 7.85
CA GLU A 129 7.25 -2.12 8.47
C GLU A 129 6.82 -0.84 9.20
N ALA A 130 5.97 -0.01 8.62
CA ALA A 130 5.47 1.20 9.29
C ALA A 130 4.72 0.85 10.57
N TRP A 131 3.86 -0.16 10.52
CA TRP A 131 3.11 -0.62 11.68
C TRP A 131 4.03 -1.22 12.75
N ALA A 132 4.99 -2.07 12.37
CA ALA A 132 5.94 -2.67 13.31
C ALA A 132 6.79 -1.60 14.02
N GLN A 133 7.23 -0.56 13.31
CA GLN A 133 7.94 0.57 13.91
C GLN A 133 7.12 1.30 14.97
N ASP A 134 5.83 1.56 14.67
CA ASP A 134 4.93 2.29 15.57
C ASP A 134 4.56 1.49 16.83
N HIS A 135 4.64 0.17 16.76
CA HIS A 135 4.17 -0.74 17.82
C HIS A 135 5.29 -1.52 18.51
N LEU A 136 6.56 -1.29 18.16
CA LEU A 136 7.69 -2.03 18.73
C LEU A 136 7.83 -1.86 20.24
N ASP A 137 7.62 -0.64 20.77
CA ASP A 137 7.70 -0.40 22.22
C ASP A 137 6.61 -1.18 22.98
N ASP A 138 5.37 -1.12 22.50
CA ASP A 138 4.25 -1.87 23.07
C ASP A 138 4.48 -3.38 23.01
N PHE A 139 5.07 -3.88 21.92
CA PHE A 139 5.43 -5.28 21.76
C PHE A 139 6.49 -5.71 22.78
N ILE A 140 7.56 -4.92 22.93
CA ILE A 140 8.63 -5.12 23.93
C ILE A 140 8.05 -5.15 25.34
N HIS A 141 7.17 -4.21 25.69
CA HIS A 141 6.59 -4.10 27.03
C HIS A 141 5.58 -5.20 27.34
N ARG A 142 4.73 -5.60 26.37
CA ARG A 142 3.80 -6.73 26.54
C ARG A 142 4.54 -8.04 26.79
N LEU A 143 5.67 -8.24 26.12
CA LEU A 143 6.57 -9.37 26.34
C LEU A 143 7.48 -9.18 27.57
N GLY A 144 7.45 -8.03 28.25
CA GLY A 144 8.28 -7.76 29.42
C GLY A 144 9.79 -7.72 29.14
N ILE A 145 10.18 -7.48 27.89
CA ILE A 145 11.58 -7.50 27.45
C ILE A 145 12.36 -6.30 28.01
N ASP A 146 11.69 -5.21 28.38
CA ASP A 146 12.25 -4.08 29.13
C ASP A 146 12.92 -4.51 30.45
N LYS A 147 12.39 -5.58 31.07
CA LYS A 147 12.94 -6.16 32.31
C LYS A 147 14.07 -7.16 32.02
N VAL A 148 14.01 -7.84 30.87
CA VAL A 148 15.05 -8.79 30.41
C VAL A 148 16.29 -8.03 29.94
N ALA A 149 16.13 -6.91 29.25
CA ALA A 149 17.21 -6.03 28.80
C ALA A 149 17.03 -4.60 29.30
N PRO A 150 17.49 -4.31 30.54
CA PRO A 150 17.45 -2.96 31.08
C PRO A 150 18.11 -1.94 30.15
N GLY A 151 17.36 -0.90 29.78
CA GLY A 151 17.82 0.17 28.90
C GLY A 151 17.42 0.03 27.43
N ILE A 152 16.75 -1.06 27.02
CA ILE A 152 16.31 -1.25 25.62
C ILE A 152 15.38 -0.12 25.11
N ASP A 153 14.62 0.52 25.99
CA ASP A 153 13.76 1.67 25.65
C ASP A 153 14.54 2.95 25.33
N SER A 154 15.81 3.01 25.71
CA SER A 154 16.67 4.19 25.49
C SER A 154 17.36 4.21 24.12
N VAL A 155 17.27 3.10 23.36
CA VAL A 155 17.86 2.97 22.03
C VAL A 155 16.78 2.99 20.95
N ARG A 156 17.19 3.26 19.71
CA ARG A 156 16.30 3.27 18.54
C ARG A 156 16.91 2.40 17.45
N SER A 157 16.04 1.71 16.72
CA SER A 157 16.36 1.08 15.44
C SER A 157 15.98 2.05 14.32
N ASN A 158 16.71 2.01 13.20
CA ASN A 158 16.45 2.93 12.08
C ASN A 158 15.35 2.44 11.13
N GLY A 159 14.79 1.25 11.39
CA GLY A 159 13.82 0.60 10.51
C GLY A 159 14.41 0.19 9.16
N TYR A 160 13.58 -0.44 8.34
CA TYR A 160 13.89 -0.85 6.97
C TYR A 160 12.99 -0.13 5.96
N TYR A 161 13.22 -0.39 4.67
CA TYR A 161 12.37 0.08 3.58
C TYR A 161 12.14 1.60 3.49
N ALA A 162 13.22 2.38 3.50
CA ALA A 162 13.18 3.83 3.30
C ALA A 162 12.48 4.28 1.99
N ALA A 163 12.37 3.40 1.01
CA ALA A 163 11.62 3.64 -0.23
C ALA A 163 10.10 3.48 -0.07
N PHE A 164 9.61 2.67 0.89
CA PHE A 164 8.20 2.30 0.99
C PHE A 164 7.49 2.97 2.17
N VAL A 165 8.11 2.92 3.36
CA VAL A 165 7.51 3.38 4.63
C VAL A 165 7.05 4.85 4.56
N PRO A 166 7.85 5.81 4.07
CA PRO A 166 7.42 7.21 4.03
C PRO A 166 6.18 7.43 3.16
N ALA A 167 6.12 6.79 1.99
CA ALA A 167 4.97 6.88 1.10
C ALA A 167 3.70 6.29 1.73
N VAL A 168 3.80 5.10 2.34
CA VAL A 168 2.66 4.45 3.01
C VAL A 168 2.16 5.30 4.18
N ARG A 169 3.05 5.88 4.99
CA ARG A 169 2.66 6.79 6.08
C ARG A 169 1.94 8.03 5.57
N GLU A 170 2.46 8.66 4.51
CA GLU A 170 1.84 9.85 3.91
C GLU A 170 0.43 9.53 3.36
N ILE A 171 0.30 8.43 2.60
CA ILE A 171 -0.99 8.01 2.02
C ILE A 171 -2.00 7.69 3.13
N THR A 172 -1.61 6.89 4.13
CA THR A 172 -2.53 6.50 5.21
C THR A 172 -2.93 7.69 6.09
N THR A 173 -2.00 8.62 6.38
CA THR A 173 -2.29 9.86 7.11
C THR A 173 -3.27 10.75 6.35
N ALA A 174 -3.07 10.92 5.03
CA ALA A 174 -3.99 11.69 4.20
C ALA A 174 -5.40 11.08 4.18
N LEU A 175 -5.49 9.74 4.11
CA LEU A 175 -6.77 9.03 4.14
C LEU A 175 -7.47 9.11 5.50
N ASP A 176 -6.73 9.03 6.61
CA ASP A 176 -7.28 9.24 7.95
C ASP A 176 -7.89 10.65 8.06
N ALA A 177 -7.14 11.68 7.65
CA ALA A 177 -7.60 13.05 7.68
C ALA A 177 -8.85 13.27 6.81
N ARG A 178 -8.88 12.67 5.62
CA ARG A 178 -10.00 12.79 4.67
C ARG A 178 -11.27 12.10 5.16
N ASN A 179 -11.15 10.97 5.85
CA ASN A 179 -12.28 10.20 6.37
C ASN A 179 -12.66 10.58 7.81
N GLY A 180 -11.91 11.47 8.46
CA GLY A 180 -12.13 11.83 9.86
C GLY A 180 -11.80 10.70 10.83
N PHE A 181 -10.90 9.79 10.45
CA PHE A 181 -10.42 8.73 11.32
C PHE A 181 -9.37 9.24 12.31
N PRO A 182 -9.18 8.57 13.46
CA PRO A 182 -8.04 8.82 14.33
C PRO A 182 -6.71 8.64 13.57
N PRO A 183 -5.65 9.42 13.89
CA PRO A 183 -4.34 9.21 13.27
C PRO A 183 -3.83 7.78 13.46
N GLY A 184 -3.44 7.12 12.37
CA GLY A 184 -2.90 5.76 12.36
C GLY A 184 -3.96 4.66 12.20
N GLU A 185 -5.25 5.00 12.11
CA GLU A 185 -6.32 4.02 11.97
C GLU A 185 -6.24 3.29 10.63
N THR A 186 -6.05 4.01 9.51
CA THR A 186 -5.94 3.39 8.18
C THR A 186 -4.76 2.42 8.13
N LEU A 187 -3.59 2.80 8.67
CA LEU A 187 -2.43 1.90 8.74
C LEU A 187 -2.74 0.63 9.56
N SER A 188 -3.39 0.80 10.72
CA SER A 188 -3.78 -0.32 11.59
C SER A 188 -4.79 -1.25 10.92
N VAL A 189 -5.77 -0.70 10.20
CA VAL A 189 -6.75 -1.48 9.42
C VAL A 189 -6.05 -2.28 8.32
N LEU A 190 -5.11 -1.68 7.60
CA LEU A 190 -4.36 -2.37 6.54
C LEU A 190 -3.48 -3.49 7.09
N ASN A 191 -2.83 -3.30 8.24
CA ASN A 191 -1.99 -4.33 8.88
C ASN A 191 -2.80 -5.53 9.41
N ARG A 192 -4.13 -5.38 9.59
CA ARG A 192 -5.03 -6.50 9.93
C ARG A 192 -5.48 -7.29 8.70
N GLN A 193 -4.91 -7.02 7.52
CA GLN A 193 -5.32 -7.58 6.25
C GLN A 193 -4.14 -8.23 5.58
N THR A 194 -4.42 -9.27 4.81
CA THR A 194 -3.41 -9.81 3.89
C THR A 194 -3.25 -8.89 2.69
N ALA A 195 -2.18 -9.08 1.92
CA ALA A 195 -1.94 -8.39 0.64
C ALA A 195 -3.17 -8.38 -0.30
N ALA A 196 -4.07 -9.37 -0.20
CA ALA A 196 -5.30 -9.42 -0.99
C ALA A 196 -6.33 -8.35 -0.60
N GLY A 197 -6.42 -8.00 0.69
CA GLY A 197 -7.42 -7.07 1.23
C GLY A 197 -6.97 -5.60 1.25
N GLN A 198 -5.67 -5.32 1.19
CA GLN A 198 -5.14 -3.97 1.39
C GLN A 198 -5.56 -2.96 0.29
N PHE A 199 -5.38 -3.31 -0.99
CA PHE A 199 -5.78 -2.41 -2.09
C PHE A 199 -7.28 -2.11 -2.12
N PRO A 200 -8.18 -3.13 -2.02
CA PRO A 200 -9.61 -2.86 -1.91
C PRO A 200 -9.95 -1.85 -0.80
N LEU A 201 -9.32 -1.96 0.38
CA LEU A 201 -9.55 -1.03 1.48
C LEU A 201 -9.06 0.38 1.20
N LEU A 202 -7.88 0.55 0.58
CA LEU A 202 -7.41 1.87 0.15
C LEU A 202 -8.37 2.50 -0.87
N VAL A 203 -8.83 1.73 -1.85
CA VAL A 203 -9.78 2.20 -2.86
C VAL A 203 -11.09 2.62 -2.22
N ASP A 204 -11.63 1.81 -1.31
CA ASP A 204 -12.86 2.12 -0.59
C ASP A 204 -12.69 3.35 0.31
N ALA A 205 -11.55 3.53 0.98
CA ALA A 205 -11.28 4.72 1.78
C ALA A 205 -11.21 6.00 0.94
N VAL A 206 -10.61 5.94 -0.26
CA VAL A 206 -10.62 7.07 -1.22
C VAL A 206 -12.04 7.31 -1.72
N TYR A 207 -12.73 6.26 -2.16
CA TYR A 207 -14.05 6.36 -2.78
C TYR A 207 -15.12 6.87 -1.83
N ASN A 208 -15.20 6.30 -0.62
CA ASN A 208 -16.25 6.63 0.36
C ASN A 208 -16.06 8.01 1.00
N SER A 209 -14.89 8.61 0.84
CA SER A 209 -14.60 9.97 1.30
C SER A 209 -15.00 11.06 0.28
N THR A 210 -15.80 10.68 -0.73
CA THR A 210 -16.33 11.56 -1.78
C THR A 210 -17.85 11.48 -1.82
N ARG A 211 -18.47 12.17 -2.78
CA ARG A 211 -19.89 12.02 -3.13
C ARG A 211 -20.15 10.91 -4.15
N LEU A 212 -19.11 10.24 -4.64
CA LEU A 212 -19.25 9.17 -5.64
C LEU A 212 -20.20 8.04 -5.23
N PRO A 213 -20.27 7.59 -3.94
CA PRO A 213 -21.25 6.58 -3.54
C PRO A 213 -22.70 6.95 -3.87
N ASP A 214 -23.03 8.25 -3.87
CA ASP A 214 -24.38 8.77 -4.15
C ASP A 214 -24.57 9.17 -5.62
N LEU A 215 -23.48 9.40 -6.36
CA LEU A 215 -23.50 9.97 -7.70
C LEU A 215 -23.25 8.94 -8.80
N GLU A 216 -22.38 7.96 -8.55
CA GLU A 216 -21.86 7.06 -9.56
C GLU A 216 -22.88 5.96 -9.93
N PRO A 217 -23.15 5.71 -11.24
CA PRO A 217 -24.01 4.62 -11.65
C PRO A 217 -23.33 3.24 -11.41
N PRO A 218 -24.11 2.15 -11.22
CA PRO A 218 -23.56 0.85 -10.87
C PRO A 218 -22.51 0.25 -11.82
N ASP A 219 -22.56 0.60 -13.11
CA ASP A 219 -21.68 0.05 -14.15
C ASP A 219 -20.39 0.88 -14.38
N ALA A 220 -20.13 1.88 -13.52
CA ALA A 220 -18.94 2.70 -13.63
C ALA A 220 -17.68 2.02 -13.08
N ASP A 221 -16.53 2.46 -13.59
CA ASP A 221 -15.22 1.87 -13.38
C ASP A 221 -14.29 2.75 -12.53
N THR A 222 -14.80 3.75 -11.81
CA THR A 222 -13.94 4.68 -11.04
C THR A 222 -13.10 3.95 -9.99
N ARG A 223 -13.67 2.97 -9.28
CA ARG A 223 -12.90 2.14 -8.33
C ARG A 223 -11.68 1.47 -8.98
N SER A 224 -11.83 0.93 -10.19
CA SER A 224 -10.72 0.31 -10.94
C SER A 224 -9.67 1.33 -11.36
N ARG A 225 -10.07 2.56 -11.74
CA ARG A 225 -9.12 3.64 -12.04
C ARG A 225 -8.35 4.10 -10.81
N LEU A 226 -9.02 4.23 -9.66
CA LEU A 226 -8.38 4.55 -8.37
C LEU A 226 -7.36 3.46 -7.98
N GLU A 227 -7.72 2.18 -8.10
CA GLU A 227 -6.80 1.08 -7.85
C GLU A 227 -5.58 1.13 -8.78
N SER A 228 -5.80 1.42 -10.07
CA SER A 228 -4.73 1.54 -11.05
C SER A 228 -3.73 2.65 -10.71
N ILE A 229 -4.21 3.81 -10.25
CA ILE A 229 -3.38 4.93 -9.78
C ILE A 229 -2.52 4.49 -8.59
N LEU A 230 -3.15 3.90 -7.57
CA LEU A 230 -2.46 3.41 -6.37
C LEU A 230 -1.38 2.37 -6.73
N ARG A 231 -1.74 1.35 -7.50
CA ARG A 231 -0.81 0.27 -7.90
C ARG A 231 0.39 0.79 -8.67
N SER A 232 0.14 1.67 -9.64
CA SER A 232 1.21 2.21 -10.49
C SER A 232 2.17 3.11 -9.70
N GLY A 233 1.63 3.94 -8.81
CA GLY A 233 2.44 4.80 -7.94
C GLY A 233 3.27 4.00 -6.93
N LEU A 234 2.66 3.05 -6.24
CA LEU A 234 3.36 2.21 -5.26
C LEU A 234 4.43 1.33 -5.92
N ALA A 235 4.16 0.77 -7.10
CA ALA A 235 5.18 0.02 -7.84
C ALA A 235 6.40 0.86 -8.25
N HIS A 236 6.23 2.17 -8.44
CA HIS A 236 7.35 3.06 -8.78
C HIS A 236 8.38 3.18 -7.66
N LEU A 237 7.97 2.97 -6.40
CA LEU A 237 8.85 3.06 -5.23
C LEU A 237 10.01 2.07 -5.27
N GLU A 238 9.86 0.94 -5.95
CA GLU A 238 10.93 -0.07 -6.09
C GLU A 238 12.18 0.51 -6.78
N THR A 239 12.03 1.56 -7.60
CA THR A 239 13.17 2.24 -8.23
C THR A 239 14.10 2.94 -7.21
N TYR A 240 13.63 3.15 -5.98
CA TYR A 240 14.37 3.82 -4.91
C TYR A 240 14.96 2.87 -3.87
N GLU A 241 14.67 1.58 -3.92
CA GLU A 241 15.09 0.60 -2.89
C GLU A 241 16.62 0.54 -2.74
N LEU A 242 17.36 0.73 -3.83
CA LEU A 242 18.83 0.75 -3.85
C LEU A 242 19.43 2.15 -3.65
N SER A 243 18.60 3.18 -3.46
CA SER A 243 19.07 4.54 -3.22
C SER A 243 19.54 4.72 -1.77
N PRO A 244 20.42 5.70 -1.49
CA PRO A 244 20.73 6.09 -0.11
C PRO A 244 19.45 6.44 0.67
N PRO A 245 19.34 6.10 1.97
CA PRO A 245 18.09 6.24 2.73
C PRO A 245 17.42 7.62 2.67
N ASP A 246 18.20 8.70 2.77
CA ASP A 246 17.66 10.08 2.72
C ASP A 246 17.04 10.40 1.34
N LEU A 247 17.69 9.94 0.26
CA LEU A 247 17.21 10.12 -1.10
C LEU A 247 15.98 9.25 -1.37
N ALA A 248 16.00 7.99 -0.91
CA ALA A 248 14.86 7.08 -1.00
C ALA A 248 13.64 7.67 -0.29
N THR A 249 13.84 8.20 0.92
CA THR A 249 12.78 8.85 1.72
C THR A 249 12.20 10.06 1.00
N THR A 250 13.06 10.94 0.46
CA THR A 250 12.62 12.14 -0.27
C THR A 250 11.78 11.77 -1.50
N ASN A 251 12.24 10.79 -2.29
CA ASN A 251 11.55 10.36 -3.49
C ASN A 251 10.26 9.58 -3.18
N SER A 252 10.26 8.81 -2.09
CA SER A 252 9.09 8.11 -1.55
C SER A 252 7.96 9.10 -1.22
N LEU A 253 8.26 10.15 -0.46
CA LEU A 253 7.31 11.22 -0.13
C LEU A 253 6.81 11.97 -1.38
N ALA A 254 7.70 12.27 -2.34
CA ALA A 254 7.30 12.92 -3.59
C ALA A 254 6.32 12.04 -4.40
N THR A 255 6.56 10.72 -4.44
CA THR A 255 5.69 9.76 -5.11
C THR A 255 4.32 9.68 -4.44
N ALA A 256 4.26 9.62 -3.11
CA ALA A 256 3.01 9.62 -2.37
C ALA A 256 2.17 10.87 -2.66
N ASN A 257 2.78 12.05 -2.63
CA ASN A 257 2.10 13.30 -2.96
C ASN A 257 1.55 13.32 -4.40
N GLN A 258 2.29 12.75 -5.35
CA GLN A 258 1.83 12.61 -6.73
C GLN A 258 0.63 11.66 -6.82
N VAL A 259 0.68 10.50 -6.14
CA VAL A 259 -0.43 9.55 -6.07
C VAL A 259 -1.68 10.20 -5.50
N LEU A 260 -1.57 10.89 -4.36
CA LEU A 260 -2.69 11.60 -3.73
C LEU A 260 -3.28 12.66 -4.66
N SER A 261 -2.43 13.46 -5.32
CA SER A 261 -2.88 14.47 -6.29
C SER A 261 -3.63 13.84 -7.48
N HIS A 262 -3.20 12.68 -7.96
CA HIS A 262 -3.87 11.95 -9.04
C HIS A 262 -5.23 11.38 -8.58
N LEU A 263 -5.32 10.85 -7.36
CA LEU A 263 -6.57 10.36 -6.79
C LEU A 263 -7.59 11.50 -6.61
N ASP A 264 -7.15 12.66 -6.14
CA ASP A 264 -8.02 13.84 -5.99
C ASP A 264 -8.51 14.35 -7.35
N HIS A 265 -7.64 14.38 -8.35
CA HIS A 265 -8.03 14.75 -9.71
C HIS A 265 -9.06 13.77 -10.31
N GLU A 266 -8.83 12.47 -10.15
CA GLU A 266 -9.72 11.42 -10.63
C GLU A 266 -11.10 11.49 -9.95
N THR A 267 -11.12 11.58 -8.62
CA THR A 267 -12.38 11.66 -7.87
C THR A 267 -13.17 12.93 -8.20
N HIS A 268 -12.54 14.10 -8.30
CA HIS A 268 -13.21 15.33 -8.72
C HIS A 268 -13.75 15.27 -10.17
N THR A 269 -12.98 14.68 -11.09
CA THR A 269 -13.41 14.53 -12.49
C THR A 269 -14.63 13.61 -12.60
N ALA A 270 -14.62 12.50 -11.87
CA ALA A 270 -15.74 11.57 -11.79
C ALA A 270 -16.98 12.24 -11.17
N GLU A 271 -16.85 12.94 -10.04
CA GLU A 271 -17.97 13.66 -9.40
C GLU A 271 -18.60 14.70 -10.32
N ALA A 272 -17.78 15.48 -11.03
CA ALA A 272 -18.27 16.48 -11.99
C ALA A 272 -19.03 15.83 -13.15
N THR A 273 -18.51 14.72 -13.68
CA THR A 273 -19.12 13.97 -14.78
C THR A 273 -20.49 13.41 -14.39
N TYR A 274 -20.60 12.82 -13.20
CA TYR A 274 -21.86 12.23 -12.75
C TYR A 274 -22.86 13.27 -12.26
N THR A 275 -22.41 14.39 -11.68
CA THR A 275 -23.29 15.52 -11.31
C THR A 275 -24.00 16.09 -12.54
N LEU A 276 -23.31 16.24 -13.67
CA LEU A 276 -23.90 16.75 -14.92
C LEU A 276 -24.84 15.76 -15.62
N SER A 277 -24.70 14.47 -15.30
CA SER A 277 -25.45 13.39 -15.94
C SER A 277 -26.75 13.05 -15.21
N GLN A 278 -27.00 13.61 -14.02
CA GLN A 278 -28.26 13.40 -13.32
C GLN A 278 -29.39 14.11 -14.08
N PRO A 279 -30.46 13.39 -14.49
CA PRO A 279 -31.59 14.00 -15.15
C PRO A 279 -32.23 15.01 -14.18
N ASP A 280 -32.29 16.27 -14.63
CA ASP A 280 -32.83 17.37 -13.84
C ASP A 280 -34.27 17.03 -13.41
N PRO A 281 -34.55 16.86 -12.10
CA PRO A 281 -35.84 16.38 -11.60
C PRO A 281 -37.01 17.34 -11.94
N CYS A 282 -36.69 18.56 -12.38
CA CYS A 282 -37.65 19.58 -12.82
C CYS A 282 -37.97 19.54 -14.32
N VAL A 283 -37.35 18.65 -15.11
CA VAL A 283 -37.77 18.46 -16.50
C VAL A 283 -39.08 17.66 -16.49
N LEU A 284 -40.19 18.38 -16.45
CA LEU A 284 -41.53 17.86 -16.72
C LEU A 284 -41.45 16.94 -17.94
N PRO A 285 -42.07 15.74 -17.90
CA PRO A 285 -42.06 14.84 -19.04
C PRO A 285 -42.50 15.63 -20.26
N ARG A 286 -41.61 15.65 -21.27
CA ARG A 286 -41.85 16.31 -22.55
C ARG A 286 -43.27 15.95 -22.97
N PRO A 287 -44.19 16.91 -23.17
CA PRO A 287 -45.60 16.60 -23.39
C PRO A 287 -45.66 15.55 -24.50
N THR A 288 -46.11 14.35 -24.14
CA THR A 288 -46.24 13.23 -25.05
C THR A 288 -47.00 13.76 -26.25
N ARG A 289 -46.33 13.73 -27.40
CA ARG A 289 -46.80 14.09 -28.74
C ARG A 289 -48.31 14.27 -28.76
N ARG A 290 -48.77 15.53 -28.78
CA ARG A 290 -50.18 15.86 -29.03
C ARG A 290 -50.64 14.94 -30.16
N ILE A 291 -51.65 14.13 -29.89
CA ILE A 291 -52.41 13.47 -30.96
C ILE A 291 -52.83 14.62 -31.88
N PRO A 292 -52.38 14.65 -33.14
CA PRO A 292 -52.69 15.76 -34.03
C PRO A 292 -54.21 15.89 -34.09
N SER A 293 -54.71 17.07 -33.77
CA SER A 293 -56.11 17.38 -34.00
C SER A 293 -56.40 17.16 -35.49
N PRO A 294 -57.58 16.64 -35.88
CA PRO A 294 -57.91 16.36 -37.28
C PRO A 294 -57.78 17.59 -38.22
N HIS A 295 -57.59 18.79 -37.68
CA HIS A 295 -57.31 20.01 -38.43
C HIS A 295 -55.84 20.23 -38.84
N GLU A 296 -54.85 19.61 -38.18
CA GLU A 296 -53.43 19.74 -38.57
C GLU A 296 -53.06 18.86 -39.79
N ALA A 297 -53.89 17.86 -40.12
CA ALA A 297 -53.70 17.02 -41.31
C ALA A 297 -54.00 17.76 -42.64
N ALA A 298 -54.64 18.93 -42.61
CA ALA A 298 -55.06 19.65 -43.81
C ALA A 298 -54.00 20.61 -44.41
N LEU A 299 -52.87 20.83 -43.71
CA LEU A 299 -51.82 21.79 -44.15
C LEU A 299 -50.46 21.14 -44.41
N SER A 300 -50.35 19.81 -44.32
CA SER A 300 -49.09 19.07 -44.45
C SER A 300 -48.61 18.86 -45.90
N GLY A 301 -49.11 19.66 -46.85
CA GLY A 301 -48.86 19.51 -48.30
C GLY A 301 -48.04 20.63 -48.96
N LEU A 302 -47.54 21.61 -48.20
CA LEU A 302 -46.71 22.69 -48.78
C LEU A 302 -45.24 22.44 -48.46
N THR A 303 -44.52 21.99 -49.48
CA THR A 303 -43.05 21.90 -49.51
C THR A 303 -42.43 23.28 -49.30
N PRO A 304 -41.55 23.46 -48.28
CA PRO A 304 -40.76 24.67 -48.19
C PRO A 304 -39.75 24.74 -49.35
N PRO A 305 -39.45 25.95 -49.87
CA PRO A 305 -38.47 26.13 -50.95
C PRO A 305 -37.06 25.76 -50.48
N SER A 306 -36.38 24.91 -51.26
CA SER A 306 -34.97 24.54 -51.08
C SER A 306 -34.05 25.76 -51.13
N PRO A 307 -33.28 26.07 -50.08
CA PRO A 307 -32.16 26.99 -50.21
C PRO A 307 -31.03 26.34 -51.01
N ALA A 308 -30.51 27.11 -51.97
CA ALA A 308 -29.48 26.73 -52.92
C ALA A 308 -28.17 26.32 -52.23
N ARG A 309 -27.58 25.25 -52.77
CA ARG A 309 -26.30 24.65 -52.43
C ARG A 309 -25.13 25.53 -52.92
N PRO A 310 -24.23 26.02 -52.06
CA PRO A 310 -22.95 26.57 -52.50
C PRO A 310 -21.98 25.44 -52.85
N SER A 311 -21.34 25.56 -54.01
CA SER A 311 -20.30 24.68 -54.53
C SER A 311 -18.99 24.74 -53.72
N PRO A 312 -18.15 23.69 -53.78
CA PRO A 312 -16.91 23.61 -53.02
C PRO A 312 -15.78 24.39 -53.70
N THR A 313 -15.15 25.31 -52.97
CA THR A 313 -13.86 25.90 -53.35
C THR A 313 -12.73 24.98 -52.93
N LEU A 314 -12.07 24.40 -53.92
CA LEU A 314 -10.71 23.86 -53.86
C LEU A 314 -9.73 24.98 -53.50
N SER A 315 -8.83 24.75 -52.53
CA SER A 315 -7.51 25.38 -52.50
C SER A 315 -6.52 24.49 -51.76
N SER A 316 -5.62 23.94 -52.57
CA SER A 316 -4.32 23.39 -52.19
C SER A 316 -3.43 24.49 -51.63
N THR A 317 -2.66 24.20 -50.57
CA THR A 317 -1.25 24.60 -50.49
C THR A 317 -0.52 23.82 -49.39
N SER A 318 0.41 23.00 -49.88
CA SER A 318 1.58 22.45 -49.23
C SER A 318 2.43 23.49 -48.49
N HIS A 319 3.05 23.10 -47.36
CA HIS A 319 4.50 23.31 -47.08
C HIS A 319 4.93 22.70 -45.72
N PRO A 320 6.26 22.56 -45.47
CA PRO A 320 6.87 21.30 -45.02
C PRO A 320 7.29 21.30 -43.54
N SER A 321 7.65 20.11 -43.06
CA SER A 321 8.35 19.88 -41.79
C SER A 321 9.72 19.22 -42.05
N PRO A 322 10.65 19.26 -41.06
CA PRO A 322 11.94 19.89 -41.24
C PRO A 322 13.11 18.92 -41.43
N SER A 323 14.14 19.38 -42.14
CA SER A 323 15.46 18.75 -42.18
C SER A 323 16.42 19.60 -41.33
N THR A 324 16.72 19.14 -40.12
CA THR A 324 17.84 19.68 -39.32
C THR A 324 18.96 18.66 -39.27
N HIS A 325 20.08 19.06 -39.87
CA HIS A 325 21.36 18.39 -39.86
C HIS A 325 22.08 18.50 -38.50
N HIS A 326 22.88 17.47 -38.22
CA HIS A 326 24.14 17.47 -37.48
C HIS A 326 24.15 17.87 -35.99
N HIS A 327 24.51 16.89 -35.14
CA HIS A 327 25.77 16.96 -34.40
C HIS A 327 26.33 15.57 -34.14
N ALA A 328 27.54 15.36 -34.65
CA ALA A 328 28.44 14.28 -34.27
C ALA A 328 29.18 14.71 -32.99
N HIS A 329 29.33 13.81 -32.02
CA HIS A 329 30.54 13.69 -31.22
C HIS A 329 30.69 12.26 -30.66
N PRO A 330 31.93 11.76 -30.56
CA PRO A 330 32.25 10.39 -30.17
C PRO A 330 32.48 10.31 -28.67
N ARG A 331 32.11 9.19 -28.02
CA ARG A 331 32.84 8.71 -26.83
C ARG A 331 32.40 7.31 -26.39
N SER A 332 33.37 6.41 -26.48
CA SER A 332 33.82 5.52 -25.40
C SER A 332 32.81 4.53 -24.83
N SER A 333 32.86 3.32 -25.40
CA SER A 333 32.47 2.08 -24.74
C SER A 333 33.30 1.85 -23.46
N PRO A 334 32.69 1.53 -22.31
CA PRO A 334 33.33 0.76 -21.26
C PRO A 334 33.15 -0.74 -21.48
N PRO A 335 34.07 -1.58 -20.98
CA PRO A 335 34.10 -3.01 -21.26
C PRO A 335 33.00 -3.77 -20.52
N SER A 336 32.38 -4.71 -21.24
CA SER A 336 31.54 -5.79 -20.72
C SER A 336 32.26 -6.54 -19.60
N ARG A 337 31.73 -6.45 -18.37
CA ARG A 337 32.01 -7.43 -17.32
C ARG A 337 31.09 -8.63 -17.54
N GLN A 338 31.71 -9.80 -17.70
CA GLN A 338 31.05 -11.10 -17.73
C GLN A 338 30.34 -11.39 -16.40
N PRO A 339 29.20 -12.10 -16.41
CA PRO A 339 28.58 -12.62 -15.20
C PRO A 339 29.37 -13.83 -14.69
N LEU A 340 29.73 -13.79 -13.39
CA LEU A 340 30.24 -14.94 -12.66
C LEU A 340 29.11 -15.97 -12.50
N ALA A 341 29.42 -17.22 -12.84
CA ALA A 341 28.56 -18.38 -12.64
C ALA A 341 28.22 -18.56 -11.14
N ARG A 342 26.93 -18.73 -10.85
CA ARG A 342 26.45 -19.31 -9.59
C ARG A 342 26.31 -20.83 -9.76
N HIS A 343 27.16 -21.56 -9.06
CA HIS A 343 26.92 -22.93 -8.62
C HIS A 343 26.93 -22.91 -7.08
N GLY A 344 25.96 -23.59 -6.47
CA GLY A 344 25.80 -23.71 -5.03
C GLY A 344 24.41 -23.35 -4.60
#